data_AF-F8FQY0-F1
#
_entry.id   AF-F8FQY0-F1
#
_cell.length_a   1.000
_cell.length_b   1.000
_cell.length_c   1.000
_cell.angle_alpha   90.00
_cell.angle_beta   90.00
_cell.angle_gamma   90.00
#
_symmetry.space_group_name_H-M   'P 1'
#
loop_
_entity.id
_entity.type
_entity.pdbx_description
1 polymer ?
#
loop_
_entity_poly.entity_id
_entity_poly.type
_entity_poly.pdbx_seq_one_letter_code
_entity_poly.pdbx_strand_id
1 'polypeptide(L)'
;MHGPDGTDYPSRNIFQEIGPERIVLQHETGHYFTLTATFEDVDGGTEITFRQTFETEEEYIKAKPICEEANEQNLDRLVSLLNHMRH
;
A
#
# COMPACT_ATOMS: atom_id res chain seq x y z
N MET A 1 5.23 0.24 -11.28
CA MET A 1 4.26 -0.71 -10.67
C MET A 1 3.93 -1.73 -11.74
N HIS A 2 4.03 -3.02 -11.42
CA HIS A 2 3.78 -4.10 -12.37
C HIS A 2 2.34 -4.56 -12.25
N GLY A 3 1.58 -4.47 -13.35
CA GLY A 3 0.25 -5.04 -13.45
C GLY A 3 0.28 -6.57 -13.41
N PRO A 4 -0.85 -7.22 -13.12
CA PRO A 4 -0.95 -8.68 -13.13
C PRO A 4 -0.69 -9.30 -14.51
N ASP A 5 -0.87 -8.52 -15.57
CA ASP A 5 -0.56 -8.85 -16.97
C ASP A 5 0.91 -8.57 -17.36
N GLY A 6 1.72 -8.08 -16.42
CA GLY A 6 3.11 -7.67 -16.66
C GLY A 6 3.26 -6.25 -17.22
N THR A 7 2.19 -5.47 -17.37
CA THR A 7 2.26 -4.09 -17.84
C THR A 7 2.95 -3.19 -16.81
N ASP A 8 3.88 -2.35 -17.25
CA ASP A 8 4.57 -1.38 -16.41
C ASP A 8 3.83 -0.04 -16.34
N TYR A 9 3.42 0.33 -15.13
CA TYR A 9 2.82 1.62 -14.85
C TYR A 9 3.83 2.53 -14.14
N PRO A 10 3.97 3.80 -14.57
CA PRO A 10 4.75 4.79 -13.84
C PRO A 10 4.26 4.88 -12.39
N SER A 11 5.19 4.85 -11.45
CA SER A 11 4.88 4.99 -10.02
C SER A 11 5.99 5.80 -9.37
N ARG A 12 5.65 7.02 -8.96
CA ARG A 12 6.52 7.88 -8.17
C ARG A 12 5.95 8.00 -6.77
N ASN A 13 6.78 7.65 -5.79
CA ASN A 13 6.46 7.77 -4.37
C ASN A 13 7.56 8.56 -3.67
N ILE A 14 7.17 9.51 -2.84
CA ILE A 14 8.09 10.28 -1.99
C ILE A 14 7.92 9.76 -0.56
N PHE A 15 8.94 9.10 -0.03
CA PHE A 15 8.93 8.63 1.35
C PHE A 15 9.15 9.83 2.29
N GLN A 16 8.15 10.11 3.11
CA GLN A 16 8.19 11.16 4.12
C GLN A 16 8.75 10.61 5.44
N GLU A 17 8.44 9.35 5.75
CA GLU A 17 8.95 8.65 6.94
C GLU A 17 9.20 7.18 6.65
N ILE A 18 10.27 6.64 7.26
CA ILE A 18 10.65 5.23 7.19
C ILE A 18 11.11 4.79 8.58
N GLY A 19 10.38 3.87 9.19
CA GLY A 19 10.72 3.26 10.47
C GLY A 19 10.11 1.86 10.60
N PRO A 20 10.50 1.12 11.65
CA PRO A 20 10.01 -0.25 11.86
C PRO A 20 8.50 -0.29 12.15
N GLU A 21 7.97 0.69 12.87
CA GLU A 21 6.56 0.75 13.29
C GLU A 21 5.69 1.54 12.30
N ARG A 22 6.30 2.34 11.42
CA ARG A 22 5.57 3.25 10.54
C ARG A 22 6.33 3.60 9.27
N ILE A 23 5.63 3.58 8.15
CA ILE A 23 6.07 4.14 6.87
C ILE A 23 5.03 5.14 6.39
N VAL A 24 5.48 6.32 5.99
CA VAL A 24 4.63 7.35 5.38
C VAL A 24 5.20 7.70 4.01
N LEU A 25 4.37 7.61 2.98
CA LEU A 25 4.75 8.02 1.63
C LEU A 25 3.65 8.83 0.96
N GLN A 26 4.06 9.71 0.07
CA GLN A 26 3.18 10.45 -0.83
C GLN A 26 3.23 9.79 -2.20
N HIS A 27 2.09 9.36 -2.70
CA HIS A 27 1.94 8.79 -4.03
C HIS A 27 1.63 9.92 -5.03
N GLU A 28 2.53 10.14 -5.99
CA GLU A 28 2.51 11.31 -6.90
C GLU A 28 2.17 10.95 -8.36
N THR A 29 1.58 9.78 -8.63
CA THR A 29 1.31 9.36 -10.02
C THR A 29 -0.06 8.71 -10.14
N GLY A 30 -0.89 9.19 -11.07
CA GLY A 30 -2.26 8.68 -11.23
C GLY A 30 -3.20 9.20 -10.13
N HIS A 31 -3.20 8.55 -8.95
CA HIS A 31 -4.01 8.93 -7.80
C HIS A 31 -3.16 9.60 -6.72
N TYR A 32 -3.44 10.86 -6.38
CA TYR A 32 -2.68 11.57 -5.35
C TYR A 32 -3.24 11.24 -3.96
N PHE A 33 -2.40 10.64 -3.11
CA PHE A 33 -2.73 10.36 -1.72
C PHE A 33 -1.47 10.24 -0.87
N THR A 34 -1.63 10.42 0.43
CA THR A 34 -0.64 10.03 1.43
C THR A 34 -1.01 8.65 1.97
N LEU A 35 -0.11 7.69 1.84
CA LEU A 35 -0.20 6.38 2.47
C LEU A 35 0.53 6.39 3.80
N THR A 36 -0.16 5.99 4.86
CA THR A 36 0.41 5.67 6.17
C THR A 36 0.23 4.19 6.43
N ALA A 37 1.33 3.44 6.44
CA ALA A 37 1.36 2.06 6.90
C ALA A 37 1.89 2.02 8.33
N THR A 38 1.13 1.46 9.27
CA THR A 38 1.60 1.16 10.63
C THR A 38 1.68 -0.34 10.85
N PHE A 39 2.63 -0.73 11.69
CA PHE A 39 2.94 -2.12 12.00
C PHE A 39 2.91 -2.29 13.51
N GLU A 40 1.97 -3.08 13.99
CA GLU A 40 1.77 -3.33 15.41
C GLU A 40 1.96 -4.81 15.71
N ASP A 41 2.76 -5.12 16.73
CA ASP A 41 2.94 -6.49 17.18
C ASP A 41 1.64 -7.01 17.81
N VAL A 42 1.18 -8.16 17.31
CA VAL A 42 0.02 -8.88 17.85
C VAL A 42 0.42 -10.33 18.13
N ASP A 43 -0.39 -11.05 18.92
CA ASP A 43 -0.06 -12.44 19.23
C ASP A 43 0.04 -13.30 17.95
N GLY A 44 1.23 -13.84 17.71
CA GLY A 44 1.51 -14.68 16.55
C GLY A 44 1.71 -13.94 15.21
N GLY A 45 1.81 -12.60 15.18
CA GLY A 45 2.01 -11.87 13.93
C GLY A 45 2.16 -10.35 14.06
N THR A 46 1.87 -9.66 12.97
CA THR A 46 1.91 -8.20 12.88
C THR A 46 0.59 -7.73 12.27
N GLU A 47 -0.13 -6.83 12.96
CA GLU A 47 -1.24 -6.11 12.37
C GLU A 47 -0.70 -4.98 11.50
N ILE A 48 -1.20 -4.89 10.27
CA ILE A 48 -0.83 -3.84 9.33
C ILE A 48 -2.05 -2.97 9.09
N THR A 49 -2.00 -1.71 9.51
CA THR A 49 -2.99 -0.71 9.08
C THR A 49 -2.46 0.01 7.85
N PHE A 50 -3.18 -0.08 6.73
CA PHE A 50 -2.80 0.53 5.45
C PHE A 50 -3.76 1.67 5.09
N ARG A 51 -3.50 2.87 5.61
CA ARG A 51 -4.42 4.02 5.48
C ARG A 51 -3.99 4.95 4.36
N GLN A 52 -4.87 5.17 3.39
CA GLN A 52 -4.70 6.18 2.34
C GLN A 52 -5.55 7.41 2.65
N THR A 53 -4.93 8.59 2.65
CA THR A 53 -5.60 9.89 2.84
C THR A 53 -5.50 10.69 1.56
N PHE A 54 -6.66 11.05 1.01
CA PHE A 54 -6.82 11.83 -0.22
C PHE A 54 -7.06 13.30 0.12
N GLU A 55 -6.64 14.21 -0.75
CA GLU A 55 -6.85 15.65 -0.54
C GLU A 55 -8.32 16.05 -0.70
N THR A 56 -9.02 15.38 -1.62
CA THR A 56 -10.43 15.68 -1.93
C THR A 56 -11.31 14.42 -1.93
N GLU A 57 -12.59 14.61 -1.63
CA GLU A 57 -13.60 13.55 -1.73
C GLU A 57 -13.77 13.05 -3.17
N GLU A 58 -13.65 13.94 -4.17
CA GLU A 58 -13.76 13.56 -5.58
C GLU A 58 -12.65 12.59 -6.01
N GLU A 59 -11.41 12.84 -5.60
CA GLU A 59 -10.29 11.93 -5.86
C GLU A 59 -10.47 10.61 -5.13
N TYR A 60 -10.91 10.65 -3.88
CA TYR A 60 -11.22 9.45 -3.11
C TYR A 60 -12.27 8.59 -3.83
N ILE A 61 -13.38 9.16 -4.24
CA ILE A 61 -14.47 8.41 -4.92
C ILE A 61 -13.97 7.77 -6.22
N LYS A 62 -13.14 8.48 -6.99
CA LYS A 62 -12.57 7.95 -8.25
C LYS A 62 -11.55 6.84 -8.01
N ALA A 63 -10.71 6.99 -6.99
CA ALA A 63 -9.60 6.08 -6.72
C ALA A 63 -10.02 4.84 -5.93
N LYS A 64 -11.00 4.98 -5.02
CA LYS A 64 -11.43 3.94 -4.07
C LYS A 64 -11.57 2.55 -4.67
N PRO A 65 -12.39 2.30 -5.72
CA PRO A 65 -12.58 0.94 -6.23
C PRO A 65 -11.29 0.33 -6.78
N ILE A 66 -10.41 1.15 -7.34
CA ILE A 66 -9.13 0.70 -7.91
C ILE A 66 -8.12 0.45 -6.77
N CYS A 67 -8.04 1.37 -5.81
CA CYS A 67 -7.11 1.27 -4.67
C CYS A 67 -7.45 0.10 -3.76
N GLU A 68 -8.74 -0.16 -3.48
CA GLU A 68 -9.15 -1.31 -2.66
C GLU A 68 -8.66 -2.62 -3.28
N GLU A 69 -8.98 -2.89 -4.54
CA GLU A 69 -8.54 -4.12 -5.22
C GLU A 69 -7.01 -4.21 -5.33
N ALA A 70 -6.34 -3.14 -5.74
CA ALA A 70 -4.89 -3.13 -5.92
C ALA A 70 -4.13 -3.32 -4.59
N ASN A 71 -4.63 -2.75 -3.49
CA ASN A 71 -4.01 -2.90 -2.17
C ASN A 71 -4.18 -4.32 -1.63
N GLU A 72 -5.37 -4.92 -1.78
CA GLU A 72 -5.60 -6.32 -1.39
C GLU A 72 -4.65 -7.25 -2.15
N GLN A 73 -4.52 -7.08 -3.47
CA GLN A 73 -3.56 -7.86 -4.25
C GLN A 73 -2.10 -7.67 -3.78
N ASN A 74 -1.72 -6.47 -3.32
CA ASN A 74 -0.38 -6.23 -2.78
C ASN A 74 -0.17 -6.94 -1.44
N LEU A 75 -1.16 -6.90 -0.55
CA LEU A 75 -1.12 -7.59 0.75
C LEU A 75 -1.13 -9.11 0.58
N ASP A 76 -1.90 -9.64 -0.39
CA ASP A 76 -1.89 -11.07 -0.75
C ASP A 76 -0.52 -11.54 -1.24
N ARG A 77 0.16 -10.73 -2.06
CA ARG A 77 1.53 -11.01 -2.50
C ARG A 77 2.52 -11.00 -1.33
N LEU A 78 2.35 -10.07 -0.38
CA LEU A 78 3.16 -10.02 0.83
C LEU A 78 2.95 -11.28 1.69
N VAL A 79 1.70 -11.68 1.93
CA VAL A 79 1.36 -12.92 2.65
C VAL A 79 1.98 -14.14 1.96
N SER A 80 1.85 -14.21 0.63
CA SER A 80 2.45 -15.27 -0.17
C SER A 80 3.97 -15.31 0.03
N LEU A 81 4.66 -14.18 -0.09
CA LEU A 81 6.11 -14.09 0.12
C LEU A 81 6.52 -14.55 1.53
N LEU A 82 5.84 -14.05 2.57
CA LEU A 82 6.14 -14.41 3.96
C LEU A 82 5.94 -15.91 4.21
N ASN A 83 4.93 -16.53 3.61
CA ASN A 83 4.73 -17.98 3.70
C ASN A 83 5.88 -18.76 3.04
N HIS A 84 6.42 -18.30 1.91
CA HIS A 84 7.58 -18.91 1.27
C HIS A 84 8.89 -18.69 2.05
N MET A 85 8.98 -17.65 2.88
CA MET A 85 10.16 -17.36 3.69
C MET A 85 10.23 -18.15 5.00
N ARG A 86 9.14 -18.81 5.42
CA ARG A 86 9.07 -19.59 6.68
C ARG A 86 9.65 -21.01 6.56
N HIS A 87 10.54 -21.26 5.59
CA HIS A 87 11.22 -22.54 5.37
C HIS A 87 12.53 -22.66 6.15
#